data_AF-A0A1Q6X520-F1
#
_entry.id   AF-A0A1Q6X520-F1
#
_cell.length_a   1.000
_cell.length_b   1.000
_cell.length_c   1.000
_cell.angle_alpha   90.00
_cell.angle_beta   90.00
_cell.angle_gamma   90.00
#
_symmetry.space_group_name_H-M   'P 1'
#
loop_
_entity.id
_entity.type
_entity.pdbx_description
1 polymer ?
#
loop_
_entity_poly.entity_id
_entity_poly.type
_entity_poly.pdbx_seq_one_letter_code
_entity_poly.pdbx_strand_id
1 'polypeptide(L)'
;MTARCLHILQFRNRSRGFVRLKHNGWFFGGVALGLTIPIAIRIYERLLMLGGVRPIVRWLFWPTSLFLDFGPWTAQRYEVIFVLLLILGNALLYGLLATVLRRASIGVAILLLVVGWIVLPPSDNTLVKRFAKHRAELEQLVQMANHDGRFILIAPGVIKTVDGKEYGVHDAQSVLAPSRWAEYQRLFKAVGMNEGLNRNEKTGDVFLAAHTLGKTEAVATYFGYLYCTNTGGRPYSFPPCMEGSDSAGGRRYRWRKLDSAWYIYEIRVHGSDD
;
A
#
# COMPACT_ATOMS: atom_id res chain seq x y z
N MET A 1 37.66 38.96 21.81
CA MET A 1 36.68 37.88 21.53
C MET A 1 36.68 37.56 20.03
N THR A 2 37.71 36.87 19.51
CA THR A 2 37.85 36.62 18.06
C THR A 2 38.76 35.41 17.80
N ALA A 3 38.45 34.24 18.37
CA ALA A 3 39.28 33.04 18.14
C ALA A 3 38.51 31.69 18.14
N ARG A 4 37.16 31.68 18.15
CA ARG A 4 36.39 30.42 18.21
C ARG A 4 35.59 30.04 16.96
N CYS A 5 35.55 30.87 15.91
CA CYS A 5 34.79 30.56 14.69
C CYS A 5 35.54 29.72 13.64
N LEU A 6 36.86 29.55 13.74
CA LEU A 6 37.62 28.90 12.65
C LEU A 6 37.64 27.37 12.73
N HIS A 7 37.35 26.77 13.89
CA HIS A 7 37.47 25.31 14.08
C HIS A 7 36.25 24.49 13.60
N ILE A 8 35.09 25.12 13.39
CA ILE A 8 33.86 24.42 12.99
C ILE A 8 33.79 24.19 11.46
N LEU A 9 34.52 24.97 10.66
CA LEU A 9 34.50 24.84 9.20
C LEU A 9 35.41 23.71 8.66
N GLN A 10 36.41 23.25 9.41
CA GLN A 10 37.27 22.14 8.98
C GLN A 10 36.65 20.75 9.18
N PHE A 11 35.75 20.57 10.15
CA PHE A 11 35.09 19.26 10.36
C PHE A 11 33.98 18.95 9.36
N ARG A 12 33.39 19.98 8.72
CA ARG A 12 32.33 19.81 7.71
C ARG A 12 32.84 19.36 6.34
N ASN A 13 34.15 19.49 6.08
CA ASN A 13 34.70 19.17 4.76
C ASN A 13 35.27 17.74 4.66
N ARG A 14 35.61 17.10 5.78
CA ARG A 14 36.13 15.71 5.78
C ARG A 14 35.05 14.64 5.63
N SER A 15 33.81 14.91 6.04
CA SER A 15 32.70 13.96 5.94
C SER A 15 32.09 13.87 4.53
N ARG A 16 32.30 14.87 3.66
CA ARG A 16 31.80 14.86 2.27
C ARG A 16 32.56 13.91 1.35
N GLY A 17 33.86 13.70 1.59
CA GLY A 17 34.68 12.78 0.79
C GLY A 17 34.30 11.31 0.98
N PHE A 18 34.02 10.91 2.23
CA PHE A 18 33.68 9.52 2.55
C PHE A 18 32.26 9.12 2.12
N VAL A 19 31.32 10.06 2.14
CA VAL A 19 29.93 9.81 1.68
C VAL A 19 29.85 9.69 0.15
N ARG A 20 30.74 10.35 -0.60
CA ARG A 20 30.75 10.29 -2.08
C ARG A 20 31.23 8.93 -2.62
N LEU A 21 32.14 8.26 -1.92
CA LEU A 21 32.62 6.91 -2.28
C LEU A 21 31.55 5.83 -2.08
N LYS A 22 30.67 5.99 -1.08
CA LYS A 22 29.60 5.01 -0.78
C LYS A 22 28.50 4.97 -1.84
N HIS A 23 28.30 6.06 -2.59
CA HIS A 23 27.23 6.14 -3.59
C HIS A 23 27.51 5.30 -4.85
N ASN A 24 28.79 5.10 -5.18
CA ASN A 24 29.19 4.45 -6.44
C ASN A 24 29.49 2.95 -6.32
N GLY A 25 29.35 2.37 -5.12
CA GLY A 25 29.69 0.95 -4.88
C GLY A 25 28.93 -0.04 -5.79
N TRP A 26 27.70 0.28 -6.18
CA TRP A 26 26.91 -0.55 -7.11
C TRP A 26 27.39 -0.45 -8.57
N PHE A 27 27.80 0.74 -8.99
CA PHE A 27 28.42 0.91 -10.31
C PHE A 27 29.73 0.14 -10.36
N PHE A 28 30.60 0.30 -9.36
CA PHE A 28 31.87 -0.42 -9.30
C PHE A 28 31.70 -1.94 -9.13
N GLY A 29 30.68 -2.39 -8.38
CA GLY A 29 30.32 -3.80 -8.30
C GLY A 29 29.87 -4.37 -9.65
N GLY A 30 29.04 -3.62 -10.40
CA GLY A 30 28.67 -3.97 -11.77
C GLY A 30 29.88 -3.98 -12.71
N VAL A 31 30.77 -3.00 -12.64
CA VAL A 31 32.03 -2.95 -13.40
C VAL A 31 32.90 -4.18 -13.12
N ALA A 32 33.09 -4.54 -11.85
CA ALA A 32 33.86 -5.72 -11.46
C ALA A 32 33.27 -7.02 -12.01
N LEU A 33 31.94 -7.15 -12.02
CA LEU A 33 31.24 -8.27 -12.66
C LEU A 33 31.46 -8.27 -14.18
N GLY A 34 31.29 -7.13 -14.85
CA GLY A 34 31.46 -7.03 -16.30
C GLY A 34 32.90 -7.30 -16.78
N LEU A 35 33.90 -7.08 -15.93
CA LEU A 35 35.30 -7.45 -16.18
C LEU A 35 35.57 -8.96 -16.03
N THR A 36 34.87 -9.63 -15.12
CA THR A 36 35.16 -11.03 -14.74
C THR A 36 34.32 -12.06 -15.50
N ILE A 37 33.09 -11.72 -15.86
CA ILE A 37 32.15 -12.60 -16.57
C ILE A 37 32.69 -13.10 -17.93
N PRO A 38 33.34 -12.26 -18.79
CA PRO A 38 33.90 -12.75 -20.06
C PRO A 38 34.96 -13.85 -19.86
N ILE A 39 35.81 -13.69 -18.84
CA ILE A 39 36.86 -14.66 -18.50
C ILE A 39 36.21 -15.95 -17.97
N ALA A 40 35.24 -15.82 -17.07
CA ALA A 40 34.52 -16.95 -16.51
C ALA A 40 33.78 -17.77 -17.59
N ILE A 41 33.14 -17.10 -18.56
CA ILE A 41 32.44 -17.78 -19.65
C ILE A 41 33.43 -18.51 -20.57
N ARG A 42 34.59 -17.93 -20.90
CA ARG A 42 35.62 -18.63 -21.69
C ARG A 42 36.19 -19.85 -20.97
N ILE A 43 36.42 -19.74 -19.66
CA ILE A 43 36.86 -20.87 -18.84
C ILE A 43 35.78 -21.96 -18.84
N TYR A 44 34.52 -21.57 -18.65
CA TYR A 44 33.36 -22.46 -18.70
C TYR A 44 33.23 -23.19 -20.04
N GLU A 45 33.33 -22.47 -21.16
CA GLU A 45 33.29 -23.03 -22.52
C GLU A 45 34.40 -24.07 -22.75
N ARG A 46 35.63 -23.74 -22.33
CA ARG A 46 36.82 -24.57 -22.54
C ARG A 46 36.87 -25.81 -21.65
N LEU A 47 36.39 -25.71 -20.41
CA LEU A 47 36.48 -26.79 -19.42
C LEU A 47 35.24 -27.69 -19.37
N LEU A 48 34.05 -27.14 -19.61
CA LEU A 48 32.80 -27.83 -19.28
C LEU A 48 31.91 -28.18 -20.47
N MET A 49 32.12 -27.58 -21.65
CA MET A 49 31.15 -27.69 -22.75
C MET A 49 31.71 -28.06 -24.13
N LEU A 50 32.98 -28.51 -24.23
CA LEU A 50 33.56 -29.03 -25.47
C LEU A 50 33.29 -28.15 -26.73
N GLY A 51 33.32 -26.82 -26.56
CA GLY A 51 33.26 -25.86 -27.67
C GLY A 51 31.92 -25.13 -27.90
N GLY A 52 30.99 -25.10 -26.94
CA GLY A 52 29.78 -24.27 -27.08
C GLY A 52 29.13 -23.79 -25.77
N VAL A 53 28.70 -22.54 -25.72
CA VAL A 53 27.97 -21.98 -24.56
C VAL A 53 26.47 -22.25 -24.71
N ARG A 54 25.84 -22.85 -23.68
CA ARG A 54 24.39 -23.12 -23.68
C ARG A 54 23.56 -21.85 -23.90
N PRO A 55 22.41 -21.94 -24.60
CA PRO A 55 21.54 -20.78 -24.85
C PRO A 55 21.13 -20.02 -23.58
N ILE A 56 20.89 -20.73 -22.47
CA ILE A 56 20.52 -20.12 -21.19
C ILE A 56 21.64 -19.26 -20.59
N VAL A 57 22.90 -19.66 -20.78
CA VAL A 57 24.06 -18.89 -20.31
C VAL A 57 24.25 -17.65 -21.17
N ARG A 58 24.04 -17.76 -22.49
CA ARG A 58 24.04 -16.60 -23.39
C ARG A 58 22.94 -15.59 -23.04
N TRP A 59 21.74 -16.07 -22.71
CA TRP A 59 20.63 -15.21 -22.31
C TRP A 59 20.88 -14.53 -20.96
N LEU A 60 21.39 -15.26 -19.97
CA LEU A 60 21.66 -14.73 -18.63
C LEU A 60 22.78 -13.68 -18.64
N PHE A 61 23.78 -13.85 -19.51
CA PHE A 61 24.90 -12.92 -19.68
C PHE A 61 24.86 -12.24 -21.05
N TRP A 62 23.67 -11.86 -21.52
CA TRP A 62 23.48 -11.27 -22.86
C TRP A 62 24.36 -10.04 -23.17
N PRO A 63 24.75 -9.16 -22.22
CA PRO A 63 25.71 -8.10 -22.52
C PRO A 63 27.08 -8.69 -22.92
N THR A 64 27.45 -9.80 -22.29
CA THR A 64 28.69 -10.53 -22.56
C THR A 64 28.55 -11.46 -23.77
N SER A 65 27.35 -11.90 -24.16
CA SER A 65 27.18 -12.78 -25.32
C SER A 65 27.58 -12.09 -26.63
N LEU A 66 27.42 -10.77 -26.72
CA LEU A 66 27.93 -9.98 -27.84
C LEU A 66 29.44 -10.20 -28.08
N PHE A 67 30.21 -10.47 -27.03
CA PHE A 67 31.66 -10.75 -27.10
C PHE A 67 31.99 -12.12 -27.69
N LEU A 68 31.09 -13.08 -27.47
CA LEU A 68 31.28 -14.46 -27.92
C LEU A 68 31.00 -14.57 -29.42
N ASP A 69 30.13 -13.71 -29.95
CA ASP A 69 29.76 -13.71 -31.37
C ASP A 69 30.81 -12.98 -32.25
N PHE A 70 31.58 -12.03 -31.71
CA PHE A 70 32.73 -11.40 -32.40
C PHE A 70 34.00 -12.26 -32.36
N GLY A 71 33.86 -13.56 -32.60
CA GLY A 71 34.89 -14.60 -32.46
C GLY A 71 36.21 -14.41 -33.25
N PRO A 72 37.14 -15.38 -33.16
CA PRO A 72 38.59 -15.23 -33.43
C PRO A 72 38.99 -14.78 -34.85
N TRP A 73 38.05 -14.65 -35.79
CA TRP A 73 38.28 -14.25 -37.17
C TRP A 73 38.46 -12.74 -37.38
N THR A 74 38.08 -11.89 -36.41
CA THR A 74 38.30 -10.42 -36.47
C THR A 74 39.56 -9.97 -35.73
N ALA A 75 40.21 -10.86 -34.98
CA ALA A 75 41.37 -10.53 -34.14
C ALA A 75 42.64 -10.23 -34.94
N GLN A 76 42.78 -10.79 -36.14
CA GLN A 76 44.03 -10.88 -36.91
C GLN A 76 44.62 -9.54 -37.42
N ARG A 77 44.00 -8.38 -37.13
CA ARG A 77 44.50 -7.05 -37.52
C ARG A 77 44.31 -5.92 -36.49
N TYR A 78 43.48 -6.10 -35.46
CA TYR A 78 43.21 -5.09 -34.42
C TYR A 78 43.25 -5.75 -33.03
N GLU A 79 44.40 -6.34 -32.71
CA GLU A 79 44.54 -7.46 -31.74
C GLU A 79 44.20 -7.13 -30.27
N VAL A 80 44.62 -5.98 -29.72
CA VAL A 80 44.55 -5.77 -28.27
C VAL A 80 43.62 -4.62 -27.89
N ILE A 81 43.70 -3.51 -28.62
CA ILE A 81 42.92 -2.30 -28.33
C ILE A 81 41.42 -2.58 -28.46
N PHE A 82 41.00 -3.31 -29.49
CA PHE A 82 39.60 -3.63 -29.71
C PHE A 82 39.04 -4.54 -28.61
N VAL A 83 39.80 -5.56 -28.21
CA VAL A 83 39.44 -6.47 -27.10
C VAL A 83 39.33 -5.71 -25.77
N LEU A 84 40.27 -4.80 -25.49
CA LEU A 84 40.23 -3.96 -24.29
C LEU A 84 39.03 -3.00 -24.30
N LEU A 85 38.73 -2.38 -25.44
CA LEU A 85 37.56 -1.50 -25.60
C LEU A 85 36.25 -2.26 -25.41
N LEU A 86 36.16 -3.47 -25.96
CA LEU A 86 35.04 -4.35 -25.71
C LEU A 86 34.94 -4.64 -24.21
N ILE A 87 36.00 -5.12 -23.54
CA ILE A 87 35.97 -5.45 -22.11
C ILE A 87 35.53 -4.24 -21.27
N LEU A 88 36.06 -3.06 -21.59
CA LEU A 88 35.69 -1.81 -20.94
C LEU A 88 34.21 -1.48 -21.18
N GLY A 89 33.71 -1.67 -22.41
CA GLY A 89 32.30 -1.54 -22.77
C GLY A 89 31.38 -2.47 -21.96
N ASN A 90 31.78 -3.74 -21.78
CA ASN A 90 31.03 -4.67 -20.93
C ASN A 90 30.96 -4.16 -19.49
N ALA A 91 32.11 -3.77 -18.95
CA ALA A 91 32.23 -3.33 -17.58
C ALA A 91 31.36 -2.09 -17.32
N LEU A 92 31.38 -1.12 -18.24
CA LEU A 92 30.51 0.05 -18.19
C LEU A 92 29.02 -0.34 -18.28
N LEU A 93 28.65 -1.27 -19.17
CA LEU A 93 27.27 -1.71 -19.34
C LEU A 93 26.73 -2.40 -18.09
N TYR A 94 27.49 -3.30 -17.46
CA TYR A 94 27.11 -3.91 -16.18
C TYR A 94 27.05 -2.89 -15.04
N GLY A 95 27.98 -1.91 -14.99
CA GLY A 95 27.95 -0.82 -14.02
C GLY A 95 26.69 0.04 -14.15
N LEU A 96 26.30 0.40 -15.37
CA LEU A 96 25.06 1.13 -15.66
C LEU A 96 23.82 0.30 -15.31
N LEU A 97 23.78 -0.97 -15.72
CA LEU A 97 22.68 -1.89 -15.43
C LEU A 97 22.46 -2.04 -13.92
N ALA A 98 23.53 -2.26 -13.15
CA ALA A 98 23.46 -2.34 -11.69
C ALA A 98 22.91 -1.04 -11.05
N THR A 99 23.29 0.11 -11.61
CA THR A 99 22.79 1.41 -11.15
C THR A 99 21.31 1.61 -11.46
N VAL A 100 20.86 1.23 -12.66
CA VAL A 100 19.46 1.30 -13.08
C VAL A 100 18.60 0.34 -12.24
N LEU A 101 19.03 -0.92 -12.08
CA LEU A 101 18.32 -1.91 -11.27
C LEU A 101 18.21 -1.49 -9.80
N ARG A 102 19.25 -0.88 -9.22
CA ARG A 102 19.18 -0.30 -7.87
C ARG A 102 18.13 0.81 -7.77
N ARG A 103 18.13 1.75 -8.72
CA ARG A 103 17.16 2.85 -8.71
C ARG A 103 15.74 2.34 -8.92
N ALA A 104 15.55 1.38 -9.82
CA ALA A 104 14.27 0.74 -10.08
C ALA A 104 13.76 -0.01 -8.84
N SER A 105 14.60 -0.81 -8.19
CA SER A 105 14.21 -1.54 -6.97
C SER A 105 13.86 -0.63 -5.81
N ILE A 106 14.59 0.48 -5.61
CA ILE A 106 14.21 1.51 -4.63
C ILE A 106 12.87 2.14 -5.01
N GLY A 107 12.66 2.46 -6.28
CA GLY A 107 11.39 2.99 -6.78
C GLY A 107 10.22 2.04 -6.51
N VAL A 108 10.39 0.75 -6.81
CA VAL A 108 9.41 -0.30 -6.53
C VAL A 108 9.17 -0.44 -5.03
N ALA A 109 10.21 -0.44 -4.19
CA ALA A 109 10.05 -0.54 -2.74
C ALA A 109 9.25 0.66 -2.18
N ILE A 110 9.55 1.88 -2.64
CA ILE A 110 8.79 3.08 -2.27
C ILE A 110 7.35 2.96 -2.75
N LEU A 111 7.12 2.53 -3.99
CA LEU A 111 5.78 2.31 -4.53
C LEU A 111 5.00 1.30 -3.68
N LEU A 112 5.61 0.17 -3.32
CA LEU A 112 5.00 -0.83 -2.45
C LEU A 112 4.67 -0.29 -1.06
N LEU A 113 5.54 0.55 -0.48
CA LEU A 113 5.27 1.21 0.79
C LEU A 113 4.09 2.19 0.69
N VAL A 114 4.02 2.96 -0.39
CA VAL A 114 2.90 3.90 -0.64
C VAL A 114 1.59 3.13 -0.85
N VAL A 115 1.60 2.08 -1.67
CA VAL A 115 0.44 1.22 -1.89
C VAL A 115 0.01 0.57 -0.58
N GLY A 116 0.94 0.02 0.20
CA GLY A 116 0.66 -0.56 1.51
C GLY A 116 0.02 0.46 2.45
N TRP A 117 0.51 1.70 2.49
CA TRP A 117 -0.05 2.74 3.34
C TRP A 117 -1.47 3.17 2.94
N ILE A 118 -1.81 3.12 1.64
CA ILE A 118 -3.15 3.43 1.12
C ILE A 118 -4.14 2.29 1.41
N VAL A 119 -3.68 1.04 1.30
CA VAL A 119 -4.53 -0.15 1.42
C VAL A 119 -4.77 -0.54 2.88
N LEU A 120 -3.86 -0.23 3.79
CA LEU A 120 -4.00 -0.60 5.20
C LEU A 120 -5.16 0.15 5.89
N PRO A 121 -5.84 -0.52 6.85
CA PRO A 121 -6.93 0.10 7.58
C PRO A 121 -6.42 1.26 8.46
N PRO A 122 -7.26 2.26 8.75
CA PRO A 122 -6.88 3.35 9.63
C PRO A 122 -6.57 2.81 11.03
N SER A 123 -5.48 3.30 11.64
CA SER A 123 -5.17 2.99 13.05
C SER A 123 -6.22 3.58 13.99
N ASP A 124 -6.40 3.00 15.18
CA ASP A 124 -7.27 3.54 16.23
C ASP A 124 -6.94 5.01 16.54
N ASN A 125 -5.66 5.39 16.58
CA ASN A 125 -5.24 6.78 16.80
C ASN A 125 -5.71 7.71 15.68
N THR A 126 -5.72 7.23 14.44
CA THR A 126 -6.26 7.98 13.29
C THR A 126 -7.78 8.16 13.43
N LEU A 127 -8.49 7.12 13.86
CA LEU A 127 -9.93 7.17 14.10
C LEU A 127 -10.28 8.11 15.26
N VAL A 128 -9.57 8.04 16.39
CA VAL A 128 -9.77 8.96 17.53
C VAL A 128 -9.60 10.42 17.10
N LYS A 129 -8.51 10.74 16.39
CA LYS A 129 -8.25 12.12 15.91
C LYS A 129 -9.32 12.58 14.93
N ARG A 130 -9.76 11.71 14.03
CA ARG A 130 -10.79 12.04 13.04
C ARG A 130 -12.15 12.23 13.70
N PHE A 131 -12.50 11.39 14.66
CA PHE A 131 -13.72 11.52 15.46
C PHE A 131 -13.78 12.87 16.16
N ALA A 132 -12.71 13.24 16.87
CA ALA A 132 -12.64 14.54 17.55
C ALA A 132 -12.77 15.72 16.57
N LYS A 133 -12.19 15.60 15.37
CA LYS A 133 -12.23 16.64 14.33
C LYS A 133 -13.61 16.79 13.68
N HIS A 134 -14.35 15.69 13.48
CA HIS A 134 -15.59 15.68 12.71
C HIS A 134 -16.80 15.16 13.50
N ARG A 135 -16.81 15.41 14.80
CA ARG A 135 -17.85 14.90 15.70
C ARG A 135 -19.26 15.33 15.26
N ALA A 136 -19.42 16.62 14.94
CA ALA A 136 -20.71 17.17 14.56
C ALA A 136 -21.25 16.53 13.27
N GLU A 137 -20.38 16.31 12.28
CA GLU A 137 -20.75 15.67 11.02
C GLU A 137 -21.11 14.18 11.19
N LEU A 138 -20.41 13.48 12.09
CA LEU A 138 -20.73 12.09 12.44
C LEU A 138 -22.08 12.00 13.17
N GLU A 139 -22.34 12.90 14.12
CA GLU A 139 -23.64 12.98 14.81
C GLU A 139 -24.77 13.34 13.84
N GLN A 140 -24.51 14.26 12.90
CA GLN A 140 -25.46 14.60 11.85
C GLN A 140 -25.79 13.37 10.98
N LEU A 141 -24.80 12.58 10.56
CA LEU A 141 -25.03 11.33 9.82
C LEU A 141 -25.94 10.36 10.58
N VAL A 142 -25.73 10.20 11.89
CA VAL A 142 -26.55 9.34 12.75
C VAL A 142 -27.99 9.85 12.84
N GLN A 143 -28.17 11.15 13.08
CA GLN A 143 -29.50 11.76 13.12
C GLN A 143 -30.23 11.58 11.78
N MET A 144 -29.50 11.76 10.67
CA MET A 144 -30.05 11.56 9.35
C MET A 144 -30.48 10.12 9.11
N ALA A 145 -29.61 9.16 9.43
CA ALA A 145 -29.90 7.74 9.26
C ALA A 145 -31.10 7.29 10.10
N ASN A 146 -31.23 7.80 11.32
CA ASN A 146 -32.36 7.50 12.19
C ASN A 146 -33.67 8.14 11.71
N HIS A 147 -33.62 9.35 11.15
CA HIS A 147 -34.77 9.94 10.49
C HIS A 147 -35.18 9.15 9.24
N ASP A 148 -34.20 8.65 8.48
CA ASP A 148 -34.41 7.87 7.26
C ASP A 148 -34.52 6.36 7.55
N GLY A 149 -35.21 5.98 8.64
CA GLY A 149 -35.22 4.63 9.21
C GLY A 149 -35.77 3.50 8.33
N ARG A 150 -36.25 3.80 7.11
CA ARG A 150 -36.62 2.81 6.08
C ARG A 150 -35.42 2.19 5.35
N PHE A 151 -34.23 2.75 5.54
CA PHE A 151 -32.99 2.27 4.94
C PHE A 151 -32.10 1.56 5.97
N ILE A 152 -31.58 0.41 5.58
CA ILE A 152 -30.61 -0.37 6.37
C ILE A 152 -29.17 -0.14 5.91
N LEU A 153 -28.97 0.31 4.66
CA LEU A 153 -27.68 0.68 4.09
C LEU A 153 -27.83 1.94 3.26
N ILE A 154 -26.98 2.93 3.53
CA ILE A 154 -26.78 4.08 2.64
C ILE A 154 -25.29 4.21 2.43
N ALA A 155 -24.82 3.91 1.23
CA ALA A 155 -23.41 3.98 0.84
C ALA A 155 -23.24 4.77 -0.45
N PRO A 156 -22.02 5.23 -0.79
CA PRO A 156 -21.81 6.05 -1.99
C PRO A 156 -22.37 5.45 -3.28
N GLY A 157 -22.34 4.12 -3.40
CA GLY A 157 -22.77 3.39 -4.59
C GLY A 157 -24.18 2.80 -4.54
N VAL A 158 -24.80 2.72 -3.35
CA VAL A 158 -25.95 1.83 -3.13
C VAL A 158 -26.80 2.26 -1.94
N ILE A 159 -28.11 2.09 -2.06
CA ILE A 159 -29.08 2.19 -0.96
C ILE A 159 -29.80 0.84 -0.82
N LYS A 160 -29.93 0.32 0.41
CA LYS A 160 -30.78 -0.84 0.72
C LYS A 160 -31.87 -0.47 1.71
N THR A 161 -33.09 -0.90 1.42
CA THR A 161 -34.27 -0.71 2.26
C THR A 161 -34.51 -1.90 3.19
N VAL A 162 -35.34 -1.69 4.21
CA VAL A 162 -35.76 -2.75 5.16
C VAL A 162 -36.49 -3.92 4.48
N ASP A 163 -37.15 -3.71 3.34
CA ASP A 163 -37.79 -4.76 2.55
C ASP A 163 -36.81 -5.55 1.65
N GLY A 164 -35.50 -5.28 1.78
CA GLY A 164 -34.44 -5.98 1.06
C GLY A 164 -34.19 -5.47 -0.37
N LYS A 165 -34.91 -4.44 -0.82
CA LYS A 165 -34.65 -3.85 -2.14
C LYS A 165 -33.36 -3.05 -2.16
N GLU A 166 -32.67 -3.12 -3.28
CA GLU A 166 -31.40 -2.45 -3.52
C GLU A 166 -31.54 -1.48 -4.69
N TYR A 167 -31.03 -0.27 -4.49
CA TYR A 167 -31.06 0.81 -5.47
C TYR A 167 -29.63 1.29 -5.73
N GLY A 168 -29.20 1.25 -6.99
CA GLY A 168 -27.91 1.79 -7.40
C GLY A 168 -27.88 3.32 -7.39
N VAL A 169 -26.72 3.91 -7.69
CA VAL A 169 -26.54 5.39 -7.71
C VAL A 169 -27.55 6.11 -8.59
N HIS A 170 -27.89 5.55 -9.75
CA HIS A 170 -28.83 6.16 -10.69
C HIS A 170 -30.28 6.13 -10.17
N ASP A 171 -30.63 5.11 -9.40
CA ASP A 171 -31.98 4.92 -8.87
C ASP A 171 -32.14 5.48 -7.45
N ALA A 172 -31.04 5.83 -6.78
CA ALA A 172 -31.06 6.38 -5.42
C ALA A 172 -31.98 7.61 -5.29
N GLN A 173 -32.10 8.42 -6.34
CA GLN A 173 -32.97 9.61 -6.35
C GLN A 173 -34.47 9.27 -6.44
N SER A 174 -34.82 8.06 -6.85
CA SER A 174 -36.21 7.58 -6.83
C SER A 174 -36.70 7.29 -5.41
N VAL A 175 -35.78 6.97 -4.51
CA VAL A 175 -36.06 6.62 -3.11
C VAL A 175 -35.54 7.64 -2.11
N LEU A 176 -34.70 8.59 -2.49
CA LEU A 176 -34.20 9.61 -1.58
C LEU A 176 -34.21 10.96 -2.29
N ALA A 177 -34.70 12.00 -1.60
CA ALA A 177 -34.72 13.34 -2.19
C ALA A 177 -33.30 13.75 -2.64
N PRO A 178 -33.13 14.39 -3.82
CA PRO A 178 -31.80 14.72 -4.34
C PRO A 178 -30.92 15.52 -3.37
N SER A 179 -31.50 16.46 -2.63
CA SER A 179 -30.81 17.23 -1.60
C SER A 179 -30.34 16.35 -0.43
N ARG A 180 -31.16 15.38 -0.02
CA ARG A 180 -30.85 14.44 1.06
C ARG A 180 -29.73 13.49 0.66
N TRP A 181 -29.76 12.99 -0.57
CA TRP A 181 -28.67 12.18 -1.13
C TRP A 181 -27.36 12.95 -1.22
N ALA A 182 -27.40 14.17 -1.76
CA ALA A 182 -26.22 15.03 -1.87
C ALA A 182 -25.60 15.31 -0.49
N GLU A 183 -26.42 15.49 0.54
CA GLU A 183 -25.94 15.71 1.90
C GLU A 183 -25.24 14.49 2.50
N TYR A 184 -25.77 13.27 2.29
CA TYR A 184 -25.05 12.04 2.65
C TYR A 184 -23.69 11.95 1.96
N GLN A 185 -23.63 12.20 0.65
CA GLN A 185 -22.37 12.16 -0.11
C GLN A 185 -21.35 13.18 0.42
N ARG A 186 -21.81 14.40 0.70
CA ARG A 186 -20.99 15.47 1.28
C ARG A 186 -20.41 15.04 2.63
N LEU A 187 -21.25 14.50 3.52
CA LEU A 187 -20.85 14.07 4.85
C LEU A 187 -19.90 12.88 4.78
N PHE A 188 -20.20 11.84 4.01
CA PHE A 188 -19.31 10.68 3.82
C PHE A 188 -17.92 11.10 3.35
N LYS A 189 -17.84 12.03 2.40
CA LYS A 189 -16.56 12.59 1.93
C LYS A 189 -15.85 13.39 3.03
N ALA A 190 -16.58 14.20 3.80
CA ALA A 190 -16.01 15.01 4.88
C ALA A 190 -15.41 14.15 6.02
N VAL A 191 -16.11 13.08 6.42
CA VAL A 191 -15.67 12.18 7.50
C VAL A 191 -14.85 10.98 7.03
N GLY A 192 -14.66 10.82 5.72
CA GLY A 192 -13.93 9.70 5.12
C GLY A 192 -14.58 8.34 5.38
N MET A 193 -15.90 8.27 5.27
CA MET A 193 -16.72 7.04 5.37
C MET A 193 -17.00 6.50 3.96
N ASN A 194 -16.00 5.89 3.35
CA ASN A 194 -16.06 5.48 1.94
C ASN A 194 -17.01 4.31 1.68
N GLU A 195 -17.35 3.57 2.73
CA GLU A 195 -18.20 2.37 2.64
C GLU A 195 -19.65 2.68 3.09
N GLY A 196 -19.92 3.91 3.52
CA GLY A 196 -21.25 4.37 3.92
C GLY A 196 -21.62 4.07 5.36
N LEU A 197 -22.92 3.95 5.59
CA LEU A 197 -23.51 3.61 6.89
C LEU A 197 -24.43 2.40 6.77
N ASN A 198 -24.42 1.57 7.80
CA ASN A 198 -25.38 0.51 8.03
C ASN A 198 -26.20 0.84 9.28
N ARG A 199 -27.52 0.74 9.20
CA ARG A 199 -28.43 0.96 10.32
C ARG A 199 -29.15 -0.33 10.66
N ASN A 200 -29.14 -0.68 11.93
CA ASN A 200 -29.97 -1.75 12.45
C ASN A 200 -31.45 -1.31 12.46
N GLU A 201 -32.31 -2.02 11.74
CA GLU A 201 -33.73 -1.66 11.61
C GLU A 201 -34.48 -1.67 12.95
N LYS A 202 -34.12 -2.59 13.87
CA LYS A 202 -34.83 -2.85 15.12
C LYS A 202 -34.35 -1.95 16.26
N THR A 203 -33.05 -1.69 16.31
CA THR A 203 -32.42 -0.95 17.42
C THR A 203 -32.12 0.49 17.06
N GLY A 204 -31.96 0.79 15.77
CA GLY A 204 -31.49 2.09 15.30
C GLY A 204 -30.00 2.33 15.56
N ASP A 205 -29.23 1.30 15.94
CA ASP A 205 -27.79 1.42 16.03
C ASP A 205 -27.19 1.66 14.64
N VAL A 206 -26.20 2.54 14.55
CA VAL A 206 -25.62 2.97 13.28
C VAL A 206 -24.14 2.65 13.24
N PHE A 207 -23.73 1.84 12.27
CA PHE A 207 -22.33 1.56 11.96
C PHE A 207 -21.90 2.39 10.74
N LEU A 208 -20.95 3.30 10.94
CA LEU A 208 -20.34 4.14 9.91
C LEU A 208 -19.01 3.50 9.48
N ALA A 209 -18.98 2.93 8.28
CA ALA A 209 -17.84 2.18 7.78
C ALA A 209 -16.81 3.08 7.09
N ALA A 210 -15.62 3.17 7.67
CA ALA A 210 -14.51 3.99 7.17
C ALA A 210 -13.68 3.25 6.12
N HIS A 211 -13.53 1.93 6.29
CA HIS A 211 -12.65 1.10 5.48
C HIS A 211 -13.09 -0.36 5.51
N THR A 212 -12.85 -1.07 4.41
CA THR A 212 -13.08 -2.53 4.30
C THR A 212 -11.82 -3.20 3.75
N LEU A 213 -11.33 -4.23 4.45
CA LEU A 213 -10.31 -5.15 3.96
C LEU A 213 -10.95 -6.44 3.46
N GLY A 214 -10.45 -6.99 2.35
CA GLY A 214 -10.97 -8.22 1.77
C GLY A 214 -12.38 -8.04 1.22
N LYS A 215 -12.55 -7.38 0.08
CA LYS A 215 -13.88 -7.26 -0.58
C LYS A 215 -14.28 -8.53 -1.34
N THR A 216 -13.83 -9.70 -0.89
CA THR A 216 -14.24 -10.99 -1.44
C THR A 216 -15.43 -11.50 -0.63
N GLU A 217 -16.43 -12.08 -1.30
CA GLU A 217 -17.67 -12.56 -0.67
C GLU A 217 -17.41 -13.53 0.51
N ALA A 218 -16.27 -14.22 0.51
CA ALA A 218 -15.90 -15.18 1.55
C ALA A 218 -15.29 -14.57 2.83
N VAL A 219 -14.67 -13.39 2.80
CA VAL A 219 -14.04 -12.80 4.00
C VAL A 219 -13.92 -11.30 3.83
N ALA A 220 -14.60 -10.52 4.68
CA ALA A 220 -14.49 -9.07 4.74
C ALA A 220 -14.30 -8.57 6.18
N THR A 221 -13.42 -7.59 6.37
CA THR A 221 -13.27 -6.89 7.66
C THR A 221 -13.60 -5.42 7.50
N TYR A 222 -14.58 -4.94 8.27
CA TYR A 222 -15.00 -3.55 8.27
C TYR A 222 -14.44 -2.83 9.49
N PHE A 223 -13.98 -1.60 9.29
CA PHE A 223 -13.44 -0.72 10.32
C PHE A 223 -14.19 0.60 10.29
N GLY A 224 -14.61 1.09 11.45
CA GLY A 224 -15.38 2.33 11.49
C GLY A 224 -15.81 2.75 12.88
N TYR A 225 -16.90 3.52 12.91
CA TYR A 225 -17.54 3.97 14.14
C TYR A 225 -18.87 3.27 14.32
N LEU A 226 -19.21 2.94 15.55
CA LEU A 226 -20.52 2.45 15.93
C LEU A 226 -21.15 3.45 16.90
N TYR A 227 -22.38 3.84 16.62
CA TYR A 227 -23.24 4.61 17.51
C TYR A 227 -24.36 3.74 18.05
N CYS A 228 -24.47 3.66 19.38
CA CYS A 228 -25.53 2.93 20.05
C CYS A 228 -26.68 3.88 20.39
N THR A 229 -27.85 3.71 19.76
CA THR A 229 -28.98 4.63 19.94
C THR A 229 -29.61 4.49 21.32
N ASN A 230 -29.57 3.29 21.92
CA ASN A 230 -29.88 3.06 23.32
C ASN A 230 -28.87 2.08 23.92
N THR A 231 -28.23 2.46 25.01
CA THR A 231 -27.39 1.57 25.80
C THR A 231 -28.29 0.84 26.80
N GLY A 232 -28.31 -0.50 26.76
CA GLY A 232 -29.19 -1.28 27.65
C GLY A 232 -29.75 -2.60 27.12
N GLY A 233 -29.04 -3.29 26.22
CA GLY A 233 -29.30 -4.72 25.97
C GLY A 233 -30.61 -5.02 25.22
N ARG A 234 -30.83 -4.40 24.06
CA ARG A 234 -31.87 -4.89 23.14
C ARG A 234 -31.36 -6.12 22.39
N PRO A 235 -32.21 -7.14 22.18
CA PRO A 235 -31.88 -8.20 21.24
C PRO A 235 -31.62 -7.58 19.85
N TYR A 236 -30.71 -8.18 19.09
CA TYR A 236 -30.26 -7.73 17.76
C TYR A 236 -29.37 -6.48 17.73
N SER A 237 -29.00 -5.88 18.87
CA SER A 237 -27.99 -4.81 18.90
C SER A 237 -26.58 -5.34 18.57
N PHE A 238 -25.69 -4.43 18.17
CA PHE A 238 -24.27 -4.76 18.06
C PHE A 238 -23.70 -5.08 19.45
N PRO A 239 -22.68 -5.97 19.56
CA PRO A 239 -22.09 -6.36 20.85
C PRO A 239 -21.74 -5.19 21.78
N PRO A 240 -21.10 -4.09 21.31
CA PRO A 240 -20.79 -2.96 22.19
C PRO A 240 -22.03 -2.28 22.78
N CYS A 241 -23.16 -2.28 22.06
CA CYS A 241 -24.42 -1.69 22.49
C CYS A 241 -25.19 -2.59 23.48
N MET A 242 -24.95 -3.90 23.44
CA MET A 242 -25.54 -4.87 24.37
C MET A 242 -24.76 -4.94 25.68
N GLU A 243 -23.45 -5.09 25.59
CA GLU A 243 -22.58 -5.32 26.75
C GLU A 243 -22.31 -4.04 27.54
N GLY A 244 -22.29 -2.88 26.87
CA GLY A 244 -21.97 -1.60 27.51
C GLY A 244 -20.53 -1.50 28.03
N SER A 245 -19.66 -2.43 27.65
CA SER A 245 -18.26 -2.46 28.06
C SER A 245 -17.39 -1.49 27.26
N ASP A 246 -16.41 -0.88 27.91
CA ASP A 246 -15.56 0.15 27.27
C ASP A 246 -14.63 -0.43 26.19
N SER A 247 -14.30 -1.72 26.25
CA SER A 247 -13.58 -2.40 25.19
C SER A 247 -13.73 -3.92 25.28
N ALA A 248 -13.65 -4.58 24.13
CA ALA A 248 -13.44 -6.02 24.05
C ALA A 248 -12.73 -6.37 22.73
N GLY A 249 -12.15 -7.57 22.68
CA GLY A 249 -11.46 -8.08 21.50
C GLY A 249 -11.63 -9.58 21.35
N GLY A 250 -12.09 -10.00 20.17
CA GLY A 250 -12.27 -11.40 19.82
C GLY A 250 -11.89 -11.68 18.36
N ARG A 251 -12.12 -12.93 17.94
CA ARG A 251 -11.86 -13.35 16.56
C ARG A 251 -12.81 -12.71 15.55
N ARG A 252 -14.06 -12.44 15.93
CA ARG A 252 -15.09 -11.86 15.03
C ARG A 252 -15.22 -10.35 15.10
N TYR A 253 -14.92 -9.74 16.24
CA TYR A 253 -15.10 -8.31 16.43
C TYR A 253 -14.11 -7.76 17.45
N ARG A 254 -13.87 -6.45 17.39
CA ARG A 254 -13.11 -5.68 18.38
C ARG A 254 -13.76 -4.31 18.54
N TRP A 255 -13.80 -3.78 19.76
CA TRP A 255 -14.23 -2.40 19.98
C TRP A 255 -13.47 -1.69 21.07
N ARG A 256 -13.55 -0.37 20.99
CA ARG A 256 -13.06 0.56 22.01
C ARG A 256 -13.99 1.77 22.05
N LYS A 257 -14.47 2.11 23.23
CA LYS A 257 -15.30 3.29 23.45
C LYS A 257 -14.52 4.56 23.19
N LEU A 258 -15.18 5.51 22.52
CA LEU A 258 -14.64 6.83 22.23
C LEU A 258 -15.21 7.86 23.20
N ASP A 259 -16.54 7.96 23.24
CA ASP A 259 -17.28 8.86 24.12
C ASP A 259 -18.76 8.47 24.13
N SER A 260 -19.41 8.59 25.29
CA SER A 260 -20.87 8.44 25.44
C SER A 260 -21.37 7.13 24.81
N ALA A 261 -22.02 7.22 23.64
CA ALA A 261 -22.57 6.07 22.89
C ALA A 261 -21.74 5.68 21.64
N TRP A 262 -20.55 6.26 21.47
CA TRP A 262 -19.67 6.05 20.33
C TRP A 262 -18.54 5.08 20.63
N TYR A 263 -18.29 4.19 19.67
CA TYR A 263 -17.21 3.20 19.70
C TYR A 263 -16.44 3.20 18.38
N ILE A 264 -15.13 2.94 18.44
CA ILE A 264 -14.42 2.33 17.31
C ILE A 264 -14.87 0.88 17.25
N TYR A 265 -15.27 0.42 16.07
CA TYR A 265 -15.76 -0.92 15.86
C TYR A 265 -15.09 -1.58 14.65
N GLU A 266 -14.59 -2.79 14.88
CA GLU A 266 -14.05 -3.70 13.86
C GLU A 266 -14.92 -4.96 13.84
N ILE A 267 -15.36 -5.37 12.65
CA ILE A 267 -16.12 -6.61 12.46
C ILE A 267 -15.54 -7.42 11.30
N ARG A 268 -15.30 -8.71 11.55
CA ARG A 268 -14.81 -9.70 10.57
C ARG A 268 -15.96 -10.61 10.17
N VAL A 269 -16.45 -10.41 8.97
CA VAL A 269 -17.43 -11.27 8.31
C VAL A 269 -16.66 -12.39 7.61
N HIS A 270 -16.94 -13.62 8.01
CA HIS A 270 -16.55 -14.81 7.23
C HIS A 270 -17.82 -15.23 6.51
N GLY A 271 -17.73 -15.42 5.19
CA GLY A 271 -18.76 -16.08 4.40
C GLY A 271 -19.09 -17.37 5.11
N SER A 272 -20.37 -17.58 5.36
CA SER A 272 -20.83 -18.74 6.09
C SER A 272 -20.38 -20.01 5.38
N ASP A 273 -19.71 -20.88 6.13
CA ASP A 273 -19.93 -22.32 6.02
C ASP A 273 -21.41 -22.56 6.36
N ASP A 274 -22.32 -22.27 5.42
CA ASP A 274 -23.70 -22.77 5.41
C ASP A 274 -23.76 -24.06 4.58
#